data_AF-A0A6J8BMG3-F1
#
_entry.id   AF-A0A6J8BMG3-F1
#
_cell.length_a   1.000
_cell.length_b   1.000
_cell.length_c   1.000
_cell.angle_alpha   90.00
_cell.angle_beta   90.00
_cell.angle_gamma   90.00
#
_symmetry.space_group_name_H-M   'P 1'
#
loop_
_entity.id
_entity.type
_entity.pdbx_description
1 polymer ?
#
loop_
_entity_poly.entity_id
_entity_poly.type
_entity_poly.pdbx_seq_one_letter_code
_entity_poly.pdbx_strand_id
1 'polypeptide(L)'
;MGPKKTFEDIISETTIDDIEEPDATKYIHLLKDKIVIDQFPLKIKIIITSEFKTPIAFDRIESHYSNPAKVVLAQNNLSKFYDDLIDKFKAWVDQFQERGSGFDFNGIKSVQVKLYKYEYQRASSYIPLQFKSKNIINIQNKNDNKCFLWSILAYLYPVVKNKQRVTNYKEYEDEISMRGIEYPVAKEDIPKVEKQNNLIINVFALKDQTNKQTLDPIYVSNKESEKCYVVDLLYIENNGNAHYCLIKDLDSFMCDNNGHKQFTCRNCIQGFQREETLEKHKKYVMITNLVEP
;
A
#
# COMPACT_ATOMS: atom_id res chain seq x y z
N MET A 1 36.92 -10.75 -22.09
CA MET A 1 35.95 -9.65 -21.83
C MET A 1 34.58 -10.08 -22.34
N GLY A 2 33.54 -9.93 -21.51
CA GLY A 2 32.11 -10.07 -21.86
C GLY A 2 31.39 -11.27 -21.19
N PRO A 3 30.14 -11.14 -20.67
CA PRO A 3 29.38 -9.94 -20.33
C PRO A 3 29.06 -9.83 -18.81
N LYS A 4 29.17 -8.64 -18.22
CA LYS A 4 28.48 -8.30 -16.96
C LYS A 4 27.05 -7.93 -17.33
N LYS A 5 26.06 -8.78 -17.06
CA LYS A 5 24.66 -8.35 -17.09
C LYS A 5 24.34 -7.67 -15.75
N THR A 6 24.25 -6.35 -15.82
CA THR A 6 23.62 -5.45 -14.85
C THR A 6 22.13 -5.29 -15.18
N PHE A 7 21.28 -4.99 -14.19
CA PHE A 7 19.80 -4.87 -14.32
C PHE A 7 19.12 -6.13 -14.89
N GLU A 8 19.28 -7.24 -14.17
CA GLU A 8 18.89 -8.59 -14.61
C GLU A 8 17.37 -8.73 -14.88
N ASP A 9 17.07 -8.88 -16.17
CA ASP A 9 15.85 -9.43 -16.80
C ASP A 9 14.65 -8.47 -16.96
N ILE A 10 14.67 -7.73 -18.08
CA ILE A 10 13.52 -7.01 -18.67
C ILE A 10 12.47 -8.05 -19.10
N ILE A 11 11.24 -7.91 -18.60
CA ILE A 11 10.07 -8.74 -18.99
C ILE A 11 9.54 -8.27 -20.34
N SER A 12 9.35 -6.96 -20.48
CA SER A 12 8.89 -6.35 -21.71
C SER A 12 9.43 -4.93 -21.85
N GLU A 13 9.62 -4.55 -23.11
CA GLU A 13 9.91 -3.17 -23.51
C GLU A 13 8.90 -2.80 -24.60
N THR A 14 8.23 -1.67 -24.43
CA THR A 14 7.28 -1.15 -25.41
C THR A 14 7.57 0.31 -25.64
N THR A 15 7.64 0.69 -26.91
CA THR A 15 7.78 2.07 -27.33
C THR A 15 6.46 2.52 -27.95
N ILE A 16 6.00 3.70 -27.54
CA ILE A 16 4.85 4.36 -28.13
C ILE A 16 5.38 5.62 -28.83
N ASP A 17 5.33 5.64 -30.15
CA ASP A 17 5.87 6.71 -31.01
C ASP A 17 4.77 7.66 -31.53
N ASP A 18 5.20 8.78 -32.10
CA ASP A 18 4.40 9.80 -32.81
C ASP A 18 3.24 10.38 -31.98
N ILE A 19 3.49 10.65 -30.70
CA ILE A 19 2.48 11.20 -29.78
C ILE A 19 2.50 12.73 -29.82
N GLU A 20 2.01 13.32 -30.91
CA GLU A 20 1.91 14.78 -31.07
C GLU A 20 0.82 15.40 -30.17
N GLU A 21 0.98 15.32 -28.85
CA GLU A 21 0.09 15.93 -27.85
C GLU A 21 0.85 17.00 -27.04
N PRO A 22 0.52 18.30 -27.22
CA PRO A 22 1.18 19.39 -26.53
C PRO A 22 0.72 19.56 -25.06
N ASP A 23 -0.42 18.96 -24.66
CA ASP A 23 -0.89 18.97 -23.28
C ASP A 23 -0.45 17.72 -22.52
N ALA A 24 0.49 17.91 -21.58
CA ALA A 24 0.98 16.84 -20.71
C ALA A 24 -0.16 16.03 -20.07
N THR A 25 -1.28 16.66 -19.70
CA THR A 25 -2.42 16.04 -18.99
C THR A 25 -3.21 15.08 -19.88
N LYS A 26 -3.43 15.43 -21.15
CA LYS A 26 -4.09 14.54 -22.14
C LYS A 26 -3.25 13.32 -22.46
N TYR A 27 -1.93 13.51 -22.53
CA TYR A 27 -0.98 12.44 -22.75
C TYR A 27 -1.00 11.36 -21.65
N ILE A 28 -1.23 11.74 -20.39
CA ILE A 28 -1.26 10.78 -19.27
C ILE A 28 -2.46 9.84 -19.31
N HIS A 29 -3.61 10.32 -19.78
CA HIS A 29 -4.77 9.44 -19.99
C HIS A 29 -4.49 8.44 -21.11
N LEU A 30 -3.87 8.88 -22.20
CA LEU A 30 -3.44 7.99 -23.29
C LEU A 30 -2.41 6.95 -22.86
N LEU A 31 -1.51 7.29 -21.93
CA LEU A 31 -0.58 6.31 -21.34
C LEU A 31 -1.28 5.27 -20.48
N LYS A 32 -2.29 5.66 -19.69
CA LYS A 32 -3.09 4.73 -18.88
C LYS A 32 -3.80 3.70 -19.77
N ASP A 33 -4.30 4.13 -20.92
CA ASP A 33 -5.02 3.26 -21.86
C ASP A 33 -4.10 2.37 -22.70
N LYS A 34 -2.91 2.87 -23.06
CA LYS A 34 -1.93 2.12 -23.89
C LYS A 34 -1.06 1.15 -23.09
N ILE A 35 -0.89 1.37 -21.78
CA ILE A 35 -0.07 0.54 -20.91
C ILE A 35 -0.98 -0.35 -20.07
N VAL A 36 -1.28 -1.54 -20.58
CA VAL A 36 -2.01 -2.57 -19.83
C VAL A 36 -1.00 -3.39 -19.03
N ILE A 37 -1.09 -3.33 -17.71
CA ILE A 37 -0.23 -4.08 -16.78
C ILE A 37 -1.12 -4.95 -15.91
N ASP A 38 -0.96 -6.27 -16.04
CA ASP A 38 -1.74 -7.30 -15.35
C ASP A 38 -0.88 -8.22 -14.47
N GLN A 39 0.42 -7.94 -14.36
CA GLN A 39 1.37 -8.73 -13.56
C GLN A 39 2.01 -7.86 -12.49
N PHE A 40 1.89 -8.24 -11.22
CA PHE A 40 2.50 -7.56 -10.08
C PHE A 40 3.13 -8.58 -9.11
N PRO A 41 4.17 -8.19 -8.33
CA PRO A 41 4.83 -6.89 -8.34
C PRO A 41 5.79 -6.74 -9.53
N LEU A 42 6.04 -5.51 -9.94
CA LEU A 42 7.02 -5.21 -10.97
C LEU A 42 7.71 -3.88 -10.77
N LYS A 43 8.83 -3.70 -11.47
CA LYS A 43 9.58 -2.45 -11.47
C LYS A 43 9.42 -1.81 -12.83
N ILE A 44 8.94 -0.57 -12.84
CA ILE A 44 8.63 0.20 -14.05
C ILE A 44 9.68 1.28 -14.22
N LYS A 45 10.26 1.40 -15.42
CA LYS A 45 11.02 2.58 -15.83
C LYS A 45 10.34 3.20 -17.04
N ILE A 46 10.14 4.52 -17.00
CA ILE A 46 9.58 5.29 -18.10
C ILE A 46 10.61 6.31 -18.55
N ILE A 47 10.81 6.37 -19.87
CA ILE A 47 11.64 7.36 -20.53
C ILE A 47 10.75 8.09 -21.53
N ILE A 48 10.66 9.41 -21.40
CA ILE A 48 9.85 10.27 -22.26
C ILE A 48 10.81 11.12 -23.09
N THR A 49 10.70 11.02 -24.41
CA THR A 49 11.43 11.86 -25.36
C THR A 49 10.53 12.98 -25.81
N SER A 50 10.94 14.22 -25.57
CA SER A 50 10.17 15.43 -25.88
C SER A 50 10.90 16.31 -26.87
N GLU A 51 10.15 16.95 -27.77
CA GLU A 51 10.63 17.97 -28.70
C GLU A 51 10.35 19.36 -28.12
N PHE A 52 11.35 20.23 -28.18
CA PHE A 52 11.25 21.65 -27.85
C PHE A 52 11.61 22.48 -29.08
N LYS A 53 10.96 23.64 -29.24
CA LYS A 53 11.20 24.56 -30.35
C LYS A 53 11.57 25.94 -29.86
N THR A 54 12.38 26.68 -30.62
CA THR A 54 12.54 28.13 -30.39
C THR A 54 11.57 28.92 -31.28
N PRO A 55 10.87 29.95 -30.75
CA PRO A 55 10.04 30.84 -31.56
C PRO A 55 10.82 31.61 -32.62
N ILE A 56 12.14 31.78 -32.44
CA ILE A 56 12.95 32.73 -33.19
C ILE A 56 13.70 32.04 -34.37
N ALA A 57 14.24 30.84 -34.15
CA ALA A 57 15.05 30.15 -35.16
C ALA A 57 14.36 28.94 -35.81
N PHE A 58 13.16 28.57 -35.33
CA PHE A 58 12.49 27.29 -35.66
C PHE A 58 13.36 26.06 -35.37
N ASP A 59 14.41 26.21 -34.57
CA ASP A 59 15.25 25.10 -34.14
C ASP A 59 14.41 24.15 -33.31
N ARG A 60 14.50 22.86 -33.64
CA ARG A 60 13.87 21.77 -32.89
C ARG A 60 14.96 20.96 -32.21
N ILE A 61 14.82 20.78 -30.91
CA ILE A 61 15.72 19.93 -30.12
C ILE A 61 14.93 18.86 -29.41
N GLU A 62 15.55 17.71 -29.23
CA GLU A 62 15.00 16.62 -28.45
C GLU A 62 15.68 16.56 -27.08
N SER A 63 14.88 16.26 -26.05
CA SER A 63 15.38 16.03 -24.71
C SER A 63 14.64 14.88 -24.05
N HIS A 64 15.30 14.20 -23.11
CA HIS A 64 14.78 12.99 -22.49
C HIS A 64 14.57 13.17 -20.99
N TYR A 65 13.35 12.93 -20.54
CA TYR A 65 13.04 12.72 -19.14
C TYR A 65 13.11 11.24 -18.82
N SER A 66 14.03 10.83 -17.94
CA SER A 66 14.15 9.46 -17.46
C SER A 66 13.76 9.39 -15.99
N ASN A 67 12.56 8.89 -15.70
CA ASN A 67 12.14 8.63 -14.33
C ASN A 67 12.99 7.48 -13.74
N PRO A 68 13.50 7.59 -12.51
CA PRO A 68 14.08 6.44 -11.81
C PRO A 68 13.10 5.26 -11.78
N ALA A 69 13.62 4.06 -11.96
CA ALA A 69 12.80 2.86 -11.99
C ALA A 69 12.11 2.64 -10.63
N LYS A 70 10.77 2.59 -10.63
CA LYS A 70 9.93 2.56 -9.43
C LYS A 70 9.22 1.22 -9.31
N VAL A 71 9.13 0.71 -8.08
CA VAL A 71 8.47 -0.56 -7.78
C VAL A 71 6.97 -0.29 -7.62
N VAL A 72 6.15 -1.07 -8.31
CA VAL A 72 4.70 -1.08 -8.18
C VAL A 72 4.29 -2.47 -7.69
N LEU A 73 3.67 -2.52 -6.51
CA LEU A 73 3.38 -3.76 -5.80
C LEU A 73 2.01 -4.35 -6.16
N ALA A 74 1.05 -3.50 -6.54
CA ALA A 74 -0.31 -3.86 -6.91
C ALA A 74 -0.88 -2.83 -7.91
N GLN A 75 -1.94 -3.20 -8.62
CA GLN A 75 -2.65 -2.39 -9.61
C GLN A 75 -3.20 -1.09 -9.01
N ASN A 76 -3.69 -1.11 -7.77
CA ASN A 76 -4.20 0.09 -7.09
C ASN A 76 -3.10 1.14 -6.82
N ASN A 77 -1.82 0.75 -6.81
CA ASN A 77 -0.69 1.68 -6.71
C ASN A 77 -0.34 2.35 -8.05
N LEU A 78 -0.90 1.90 -9.18
CA LEU A 78 -0.60 2.47 -10.49
C LEU A 78 -1.07 3.92 -10.59
N SER A 79 -2.26 4.27 -10.08
CA SER A 79 -2.75 5.65 -10.18
C SER A 79 -1.75 6.61 -9.55
N LYS A 80 -1.33 6.33 -8.31
CA LYS A 80 -0.34 7.13 -7.59
C LYS A 80 1.02 7.17 -8.28
N PHE A 81 1.42 6.07 -8.94
CA PHE A 81 2.63 6.05 -9.76
C PHE A 81 2.52 7.01 -10.95
N TYR A 82 1.40 6.96 -11.67
CA TYR A 82 1.15 7.86 -12.78
C TYR A 82 1.13 9.30 -12.30
N ASP A 83 0.37 9.63 -11.25
CA ASP A 83 0.23 10.98 -10.72
C ASP A 83 1.60 11.60 -10.35
N ASP A 84 2.46 10.84 -9.64
CA ASP A 84 3.83 11.27 -9.31
C ASP A 84 4.73 11.46 -10.56
N LEU A 85 4.53 10.66 -11.61
CA LEU A 85 5.22 10.82 -12.88
C LEU A 85 4.80 12.13 -13.58
N ILE A 86 3.50 12.47 -13.53
CA ILE A 86 2.96 13.73 -14.10
C ILE A 86 3.69 14.92 -13.49
N ASP A 87 3.67 15.00 -12.16
CA ASP A 87 4.13 16.18 -11.44
C ASP A 87 5.63 16.40 -11.69
N LYS A 88 6.40 15.31 -11.70
CA LYS A 88 7.83 15.36 -11.99
C LYS A 88 8.14 15.70 -13.44
N PHE A 89 7.35 15.20 -14.39
CA PHE A 89 7.52 15.53 -15.79
C PHE A 89 7.20 17.00 -16.06
N LYS A 90 6.09 17.51 -15.51
CA LYS A 90 5.73 18.94 -15.58
C LYS A 90 6.85 19.82 -15.02
N ALA A 91 7.32 19.52 -13.81
CA ALA A 91 8.42 20.26 -13.20
C ALA A 91 9.71 20.19 -14.04
N TRP A 92 9.98 19.08 -14.73
CA TRP A 92 11.12 18.96 -15.63
C TRP A 92 10.96 19.82 -16.89
N VAL A 93 9.76 19.86 -17.48
CA VAL A 93 9.44 20.74 -18.62
C VAL A 93 9.60 22.20 -18.22
N ASP A 94 9.02 22.62 -17.10
CA ASP A 94 9.11 23.99 -16.60
C ASP A 94 10.58 24.42 -16.41
N GLN A 95 11.38 23.58 -15.75
CA GLN A 95 12.81 23.82 -15.58
C GLN A 95 13.56 23.91 -16.90
N PHE A 96 13.15 23.16 -17.93
CA PHE A 96 13.78 23.22 -19.24
C PHE A 96 13.49 24.56 -19.93
N GLN A 97 12.25 25.05 -19.82
CA GLN A 97 11.83 26.34 -20.39
C GLN A 97 12.45 27.53 -19.64
N GLU A 98 12.61 27.44 -18.32
CA GLU A 98 13.19 28.49 -17.47
C GLU A 98 14.71 28.67 -17.61
N ARG A 99 15.46 27.64 -18.03
CA ARG A 99 16.94 27.66 -18.11
C ARG A 99 17.53 28.54 -19.21
N GLY A 100 16.68 29.27 -19.95
CA GLY A 100 17.08 30.41 -20.76
C GLY A 100 17.62 30.03 -22.15
N SER A 101 16.74 30.06 -23.15
CA SER A 101 17.02 30.22 -24.60
C SER A 101 15.73 30.44 -25.42
N GLY A 102 14.56 30.61 -24.78
CA GLY A 102 13.27 30.68 -25.47
C GLY A 102 12.83 29.34 -26.05
N PHE A 103 13.10 28.22 -25.38
CA PHE A 103 12.54 26.94 -25.80
C PHE A 103 11.13 26.78 -25.27
N ASP A 104 10.19 26.53 -26.17
CA ASP A 104 8.83 26.16 -25.86
C ASP A 104 8.66 24.66 -26.07
N PHE A 105 8.00 24.01 -25.10
CA PHE A 105 7.61 22.62 -25.24
C PHE A 105 6.72 22.45 -26.47
N ASN A 106 7.12 21.59 -27.40
CA ASN A 106 6.37 21.36 -28.64
C ASN A 106 5.52 20.09 -28.55
N GLY A 107 6.01 19.05 -27.89
CA GLY A 107 5.28 17.81 -27.69
C GLY A 107 6.19 16.62 -27.37
N ILE A 108 5.58 15.44 -27.24
CA ILE A 108 6.30 14.19 -26.94
C ILE A 108 6.51 13.41 -28.23
N LYS A 109 7.75 13.01 -28.52
CA LYS A 109 8.04 12.17 -29.68
C LYS A 109 7.77 10.72 -29.41
N SER A 110 8.26 10.22 -28.27
CA SER A 110 8.16 8.81 -27.94
C SER A 110 8.23 8.55 -26.45
N VAL A 111 7.74 7.36 -26.07
CA VAL A 111 7.68 6.89 -24.70
C VAL A 111 8.17 5.47 -24.65
N GLN A 112 9.23 5.23 -23.90
CA GLN A 112 9.72 3.88 -23.66
C GLN A 112 9.28 3.44 -22.26
N VAL A 113 8.54 2.33 -22.23
CA VAL A 113 8.13 1.66 -20.99
C VAL A 113 8.93 0.38 -20.86
N LYS A 114 9.69 0.29 -19.77
CA LYS A 114 10.51 -0.89 -19.45
C LYS A 114 9.96 -1.53 -18.20
N LEU A 115 9.45 -2.75 -18.34
CA LEU A 115 8.98 -3.57 -17.23
C LEU A 115 10.06 -4.58 -16.86
N TYR A 116 10.47 -4.57 -15.60
CA TYR A 116 11.45 -5.49 -15.07
C TYR A 116 10.75 -6.44 -14.12
N LYS A 117 11.22 -7.70 -14.12
CA LYS A 117 10.84 -8.66 -13.09
C LYS A 117 11.24 -8.09 -11.74
N TYR A 118 10.26 -7.92 -10.85
CA TYR A 118 10.53 -7.56 -9.48
C TYR A 118 10.37 -8.79 -8.61
N GLU A 119 11.47 -9.49 -8.41
CA GLU A 119 11.56 -10.40 -7.28
C GLU A 119 11.78 -9.54 -6.03
N TYR A 120 10.96 -9.73 -5.00
CA TYR A 120 11.28 -9.21 -3.67
C TYR A 120 12.72 -9.60 -3.39
N GLN A 121 13.60 -8.60 -3.26
CA GLN A 121 15.04 -8.84 -3.11
C GLN A 121 15.33 -9.52 -1.77
N ARG A 122 15.04 -10.81 -1.61
CA ARG A 122 15.27 -11.63 -0.39
C ARG A 122 15.07 -10.88 0.93
N ALA A 123 14.17 -9.91 0.93
CA ALA A 123 13.74 -9.12 2.05
C ALA A 123 12.33 -9.60 2.25
N SER A 124 12.23 -10.61 3.11
CA SER A 124 11.00 -11.11 3.68
C SER A 124 9.97 -9.99 3.83
N SER A 125 8.77 -10.14 3.25
CA SER A 125 7.65 -9.22 3.53
C SER A 125 7.32 -9.17 5.02
N TYR A 126 7.64 -10.24 5.75
CA TYR A 126 7.59 -10.24 7.21
C TYR A 126 8.53 -9.18 7.79
N ILE A 127 7.93 -8.26 8.53
CA ILE A 127 8.60 -7.24 9.32
C ILE A 127 8.58 -7.71 10.78
N PRO A 128 9.73 -7.83 11.46
CA PRO A 128 9.77 -8.17 12.88
C PRO A 128 9.25 -7.00 13.74
N LEU A 129 8.55 -7.33 14.83
CA LEU A 129 8.20 -6.33 15.85
C LEU A 129 9.46 -5.87 16.59
N GLN A 130 9.54 -4.59 16.90
CA GLN A 130 10.63 -4.01 17.71
C GLN A 130 10.42 -4.20 19.22
N PHE A 131 9.36 -4.90 19.61
CA PHE A 131 9.03 -5.20 21.00
C PHE A 131 8.42 -6.60 21.14
N LYS A 132 8.41 -7.14 22.36
CA LYS A 132 7.78 -8.42 22.67
C LYS A 132 6.33 -8.22 23.10
N SER A 133 5.41 -8.98 22.52
CA SER A 133 4.01 -9.01 22.94
C SER A 133 3.45 -10.43 22.86
N LYS A 134 2.80 -10.87 23.95
CA LYS A 134 2.05 -12.14 23.95
C LYS A 134 0.71 -12.03 23.23
N ASN A 135 0.22 -10.79 23.03
CA ASN A 135 -1.09 -10.48 22.45
C ASN A 135 -1.03 -10.20 20.95
N ILE A 136 0.17 -10.15 20.37
CA ILE A 136 0.33 -10.09 18.93
C ILE A 136 0.74 -11.47 18.41
N ILE A 137 0.18 -11.84 17.26
CA ILE A 137 0.64 -12.95 16.43
C ILE A 137 1.16 -12.33 15.14
N ASN A 138 2.47 -12.25 15.01
CA ASN A 138 3.13 -11.78 13.80
C ASN A 138 3.50 -13.00 12.93
N ILE A 139 2.72 -13.27 11.89
CA ILE A 139 2.94 -14.41 11.00
C ILE A 139 4.18 -14.19 10.13
N GLN A 140 5.07 -15.17 10.11
CA GLN A 140 6.37 -15.14 9.42
C GLN A 140 6.24 -15.57 7.95
N ASN A 141 5.57 -14.75 7.14
CA ASN A 141 5.32 -15.01 5.72
C ASN A 141 6.48 -14.57 4.81
N LYS A 142 7.68 -15.11 5.05
CA LYS A 142 8.93 -14.67 4.40
C LYS A 142 8.95 -14.74 2.85
N ASN A 143 7.99 -15.45 2.23
CA ASN A 143 7.99 -15.79 0.80
C ASN A 143 6.75 -15.29 0.03
N ASP A 144 5.85 -14.52 0.65
CA ASP A 144 4.62 -14.01 0.02
C ASP A 144 4.23 -12.64 0.61
N ASN A 145 3.13 -11.99 0.17
CA ASN A 145 2.63 -10.72 0.74
C ASN A 145 1.24 -10.86 1.37
N LYS A 146 0.92 -12.06 1.86
CA LYS A 146 -0.40 -12.43 2.34
C LYS A 146 -0.54 -12.25 3.86
N CYS A 147 0.29 -11.43 4.50
CA CYS A 147 0.27 -11.20 5.95
C CYS A 147 -1.10 -10.76 6.50
N PHE A 148 -1.86 -10.00 5.71
CA PHE A 148 -3.24 -9.64 6.00
C PHE A 148 -4.14 -10.88 6.10
N LEU A 149 -4.16 -11.72 5.06
CA LEU A 149 -4.90 -12.99 5.03
C LEU A 149 -4.46 -13.91 6.16
N TRP A 150 -3.15 -14.10 6.32
CA TRP A 150 -2.60 -14.98 7.35
C TRP A 150 -2.99 -14.52 8.76
N SER A 151 -3.08 -13.22 9.00
CA SER A 151 -3.51 -12.67 10.29
C SER A 151 -5.00 -12.91 10.55
N ILE A 152 -5.85 -12.84 9.51
CA ILE A 152 -7.28 -13.20 9.62
C ILE A 152 -7.43 -14.70 9.90
N LEU A 153 -6.72 -15.55 9.16
CA LEU A 153 -6.77 -17.00 9.38
C LEU A 153 -6.25 -17.40 10.76
N ALA A 154 -5.22 -16.71 11.27
CA ALA A 154 -4.74 -16.93 12.64
C ALA A 154 -5.76 -16.57 13.72
N TYR A 155 -6.71 -15.69 13.42
CA TYR A 155 -7.83 -15.37 14.31
C TYR A 155 -8.91 -16.45 14.24
N LEU A 156 -9.29 -16.87 13.03
CA LEU A 156 -10.38 -17.82 12.81
C LEU A 156 -9.99 -19.26 13.19
N TYR A 157 -8.73 -19.63 12.96
CA TYR A 157 -8.19 -20.97 13.20
C TYR A 157 -7.02 -20.89 14.20
N PRO A 158 -7.28 -20.54 15.47
CA PRO A 158 -6.22 -20.27 16.44
C PRO A 158 -5.38 -21.52 16.75
N VAL A 159 -4.07 -21.39 16.68
CA VAL A 159 -3.12 -22.46 16.99
C VAL A 159 -2.31 -22.16 18.24
N VAL A 160 -2.09 -23.18 19.07
CA VAL A 160 -1.37 -23.05 20.36
C VAL A 160 0.15 -22.99 20.17
N LYS A 161 0.72 -23.90 19.36
CA LYS A 161 2.18 -24.01 19.19
C LYS A 161 2.64 -23.40 17.88
N ASN A 162 3.75 -22.66 17.92
CA ASN A 162 4.36 -22.05 16.73
C ASN A 162 3.38 -21.24 15.87
N LYS A 163 2.44 -20.53 16.54
CA LYS A 163 1.36 -19.74 15.94
C LYS A 163 1.80 -18.73 14.87
N GLN A 164 3.09 -18.39 14.81
CA GLN A 164 3.67 -17.51 13.80
C GLN A 164 3.95 -18.17 12.44
N ARG A 165 3.79 -19.50 12.30
CA ARG A 165 4.14 -20.22 11.06
C ARG A 165 2.97 -20.24 10.08
N VAL A 166 3.23 -19.82 8.84
CA VAL A 166 2.25 -19.88 7.73
C VAL A 166 1.70 -21.30 7.51
N THR A 167 2.54 -22.33 7.65
CA THR A 167 2.14 -23.74 7.42
C THR A 167 0.96 -24.19 8.27
N ASN A 168 0.71 -23.55 9.42
CA ASN A 168 -0.41 -23.88 10.29
C ASN A 168 -1.77 -23.43 9.72
N TYR A 169 -1.76 -22.53 8.73
CA TYR A 169 -2.98 -21.89 8.22
C TYR A 169 -3.21 -22.15 6.73
N LYS A 170 -2.24 -22.80 6.04
CA LYS A 170 -2.30 -23.04 4.60
C LYS A 170 -3.52 -23.85 4.16
N GLU A 171 -3.99 -24.78 4.98
CA GLU A 171 -5.18 -25.58 4.67
C GLU A 171 -6.46 -24.75 4.58
N TYR A 172 -6.48 -23.57 5.22
CA TYR A 172 -7.62 -22.65 5.25
C TYR A 172 -7.44 -21.46 4.30
N GLU A 173 -6.42 -21.47 3.43
CA GLU A 173 -6.09 -20.33 2.58
C GLU A 173 -7.27 -19.89 1.69
N ASP A 174 -8.07 -20.85 1.22
CA ASP A 174 -9.22 -20.64 0.34
C ASP A 174 -10.54 -20.35 1.10
N GLU A 175 -10.54 -20.39 2.44
CA GLU A 175 -11.73 -20.12 3.27
C GLU A 175 -12.07 -18.61 3.33
N ILE A 176 -11.14 -17.75 2.92
CA ILE A 176 -11.32 -16.30 2.86
C ILE A 176 -11.36 -15.86 1.41
N SER A 177 -12.51 -15.32 1.01
CA SER A 177 -12.68 -14.71 -0.30
C SER A 177 -11.91 -13.40 -0.41
N MET A 178 -10.96 -13.38 -1.33
CA MET A 178 -10.14 -12.22 -1.69
C MET A 178 -10.43 -11.76 -3.13
N ARG A 179 -11.68 -11.93 -3.58
CA ARG A 179 -12.04 -11.71 -4.99
C ARG A 179 -11.86 -10.25 -5.38
N GLY A 180 -10.96 -10.02 -6.33
CA GLY A 180 -10.59 -8.69 -6.80
C GLY A 180 -9.96 -7.83 -5.71
N ILE A 181 -9.26 -8.46 -4.76
CA ILE A 181 -8.37 -7.83 -3.80
C ILE A 181 -6.96 -8.28 -4.14
N GLU A 182 -6.04 -7.35 -4.27
CA GLU A 182 -4.64 -7.65 -4.55
C GLU A 182 -3.79 -7.60 -3.28
N TYR A 183 -2.64 -8.27 -3.33
CA TYR A 183 -1.65 -8.24 -2.26
C TYR A 183 -0.47 -7.33 -2.63
N PRO A 184 0.09 -6.57 -1.67
CA PRO A 184 -0.37 -6.42 -0.29
C PRO A 184 -1.71 -5.68 -0.20
N VAL A 185 -2.56 -6.06 0.75
CA VAL A 185 -3.91 -5.51 0.90
C VAL A 185 -3.83 -4.05 1.33
N ALA A 186 -4.38 -3.17 0.49
CA ALA A 186 -4.52 -1.76 0.79
C ALA A 186 -5.68 -1.50 1.76
N LYS A 187 -5.60 -0.41 2.52
CA LYS A 187 -6.62 -0.05 3.51
C LYS A 187 -8.00 0.13 2.86
N GLU A 188 -8.02 0.69 1.65
CA GLU A 188 -9.22 1.00 0.87
C GLU A 188 -10.00 -0.26 0.45
N ASP A 189 -9.32 -1.41 0.41
CA ASP A 189 -9.88 -2.71 0.03
C ASP A 189 -10.49 -3.47 1.22
N ILE A 190 -10.21 -3.06 2.46
CA ILE A 190 -10.70 -3.73 3.68
C ILE A 190 -12.24 -3.81 3.74
N PRO A 191 -13.02 -2.74 3.45
CA PRO A 191 -14.49 -2.83 3.43
C PRO A 191 -15.02 -3.93 2.51
N LYS A 192 -14.33 -4.18 1.39
CA LYS A 192 -14.71 -5.22 0.44
C LYS A 192 -14.39 -6.61 0.99
N VAL A 193 -13.26 -6.81 1.65
CA VAL A 193 -12.95 -8.06 2.37
C VAL A 193 -13.99 -8.33 3.46
N GLU A 194 -14.32 -7.33 4.28
CA GLU A 194 -15.33 -7.44 5.33
C GLU A 194 -16.69 -7.88 4.77
N LYS A 195 -17.10 -7.32 3.63
CA LYS A 195 -18.36 -7.67 2.96
C LYS A 195 -18.35 -9.08 2.40
N GLN A 196 -17.25 -9.50 1.77
CA GLN A 196 -17.14 -10.83 1.16
C GLN A 196 -17.11 -11.97 2.20
N ASN A 197 -16.60 -11.69 3.40
CA ASN A 197 -16.33 -12.72 4.42
C ASN A 197 -17.16 -12.57 5.71
N ASN A 198 -18.07 -11.60 5.76
CA ASN A 198 -18.85 -11.28 6.96
C ASN A 198 -17.97 -11.06 8.21
N LEU A 199 -16.90 -10.27 8.03
CA LEU A 199 -15.95 -9.90 9.09
C LEU A 199 -16.13 -8.43 9.49
N ILE A 200 -15.74 -8.11 10.72
CA ILE A 200 -15.51 -6.76 11.22
C ILE A 200 -14.01 -6.66 11.45
N ILE A 201 -13.32 -5.83 10.67
CA ILE A 201 -11.87 -5.68 10.71
C ILE A 201 -11.54 -4.30 11.25
N ASN A 202 -10.64 -4.23 12.21
CA ASN A 202 -10.07 -2.98 12.70
C ASN A 202 -8.57 -3.04 12.53
N VAL A 203 -7.96 -1.93 12.13
CA VAL A 203 -6.53 -1.82 11.90
C VAL A 203 -5.99 -0.64 12.68
N PHE A 204 -4.94 -0.92 13.42
CA PHE A 204 -4.24 0.04 14.26
C PHE A 204 -2.79 0.14 13.82
N ALA A 205 -2.23 1.35 13.83
CA ALA A 205 -0.80 1.57 13.68
C ALA A 205 -0.19 1.95 15.05
N LEU A 206 1.12 1.81 15.18
CA LEU A 206 1.84 2.36 16.33
C LEU A 206 2.31 3.78 16.00
N LYS A 207 2.06 4.73 16.89
CA LYS A 207 2.65 6.08 16.83
C LYS A 207 4.16 6.02 17.02
N ASP A 208 4.62 5.11 17.87
CA ASP A 208 6.02 4.76 18.07
C ASP A 208 6.23 3.25 17.89
N GLN A 209 6.96 2.86 16.84
CA GLN A 209 7.24 1.46 16.49
C GLN A 209 7.99 0.69 17.61
N THR A 210 8.65 1.40 18.53
CA THR A 210 9.37 0.82 19.67
C THR A 210 8.52 0.69 20.93
N ASN A 211 7.38 1.39 20.99
CA ASN A 211 6.52 1.44 22.17
C ASN A 211 5.17 0.77 21.93
N LYS A 212 4.95 -0.35 22.62
CA LYS A 212 3.76 -1.19 22.56
C LYS A 212 2.42 -0.45 22.80
N GLN A 213 2.39 0.66 23.52
CA GLN A 213 1.14 1.24 24.06
C GLN A 213 0.66 2.52 23.34
N THR A 214 1.11 2.77 22.12
CA THR A 214 0.73 3.98 21.38
C THR A 214 -0.04 3.64 20.11
N LEU A 215 -1.20 3.01 20.24
CA LEU A 215 -2.01 2.71 19.06
C LEU A 215 -2.69 3.98 18.51
N ASP A 216 -2.80 4.01 17.19
CA ASP A 216 -3.63 4.94 16.44
C ASP A 216 -4.56 4.15 15.51
N PRO A 217 -5.87 4.36 15.56
CA PRO A 217 -6.80 3.73 14.63
C PRO A 217 -6.54 4.24 13.21
N ILE A 218 -6.14 3.35 12.31
CA ILE A 218 -6.01 3.70 10.88
C ILE A 218 -7.22 3.22 10.09
N TYR A 219 -7.93 2.18 10.53
CA TYR A 219 -9.23 1.76 9.99
C TYR A 219 -10.05 1.16 11.12
N VAL A 220 -11.28 1.61 11.30
CA VAL A 220 -12.22 1.00 12.25
C VAL A 220 -13.49 0.73 11.49
N SER A 221 -13.96 -0.52 11.56
CA SER A 221 -15.18 -0.92 10.88
C SER A 221 -16.36 -0.13 11.44
N ASN A 222 -17.24 0.34 10.55
CA ASN A 222 -18.52 0.94 10.93
C ASN A 222 -19.66 -0.09 10.98
N LYS A 223 -19.36 -1.38 10.79
CA LYS A 223 -20.35 -2.45 10.88
C LYS A 223 -20.66 -2.79 12.33
N GLU A 224 -21.94 -2.81 12.65
CA GLU A 224 -22.46 -3.44 13.85
C GLU A 224 -23.20 -4.73 13.46
N SER A 225 -22.74 -5.87 13.99
CA SER A 225 -23.43 -7.14 13.79
C SER A 225 -23.09 -8.11 14.91
N GLU A 226 -24.13 -8.64 15.56
CA GLU A 226 -24.02 -9.63 16.65
C GLU A 226 -23.46 -10.98 16.18
N LYS A 227 -23.37 -11.22 14.86
CA LYS A 227 -22.95 -12.51 14.27
C LYS A 227 -21.66 -12.43 13.46
N CYS A 228 -20.89 -11.35 13.58
CA CYS A 228 -19.64 -11.20 12.85
C CYS A 228 -18.43 -11.46 13.75
N TYR A 229 -17.40 -12.07 13.16
CA TYR A 229 -16.08 -12.17 13.77
C TYR A 229 -15.39 -10.79 13.76
N VAL A 230 -14.88 -10.37 14.91
CA VAL A 230 -14.16 -9.09 15.07
C VAL A 230 -12.67 -9.34 15.10
N VAL A 231 -11.97 -8.91 14.04
CA VAL A 231 -10.54 -9.08 13.85
C VAL A 231 -9.83 -7.76 14.06
N ASP A 232 -8.95 -7.69 15.06
CA ASP A 232 -8.11 -6.53 15.31
C ASP A 232 -6.70 -6.78 14.76
N LEU A 233 -6.23 -5.91 13.87
CA LEU A 233 -4.94 -6.02 13.20
C LEU A 233 -4.02 -4.87 13.62
N LEU A 234 -2.74 -5.17 13.73
CA LEU A 234 -1.68 -4.19 13.84
C LEU A 234 -0.99 -4.05 12.48
N TYR A 235 -0.90 -2.83 12.00
CA TYR A 235 -0.16 -2.43 10.82
C TYR A 235 1.22 -1.88 11.21
N ILE A 236 2.27 -2.45 10.65
CA ILE A 236 3.66 -2.01 10.86
C ILE A 236 4.31 -1.71 9.52
N GLU A 237 5.15 -0.69 9.50
CA GLU A 237 5.91 -0.28 8.32
C GLU A 237 7.40 -0.26 8.61
N ASN A 238 8.21 -0.62 7.62
CA ASN A 238 9.66 -0.51 7.68
C ASN A 238 10.22 -0.32 6.27
N ASN A 239 10.97 0.76 6.05
CA ASN A 239 11.67 1.05 4.79
C ASN A 239 10.78 0.94 3.53
N GLY A 240 9.53 1.42 3.62
CA GLY A 240 8.57 1.39 2.51
C GLY A 240 7.84 0.06 2.31
N ASN A 241 8.10 -0.95 3.15
CA ASN A 241 7.30 -2.17 3.23
C ASN A 241 6.29 -2.06 4.38
N ALA A 242 5.16 -2.75 4.22
CA ALA A 242 4.09 -2.79 5.19
C ALA A 242 3.74 -4.24 5.54
N HIS A 243 3.29 -4.47 6.77
CA HIS A 243 2.97 -5.80 7.27
C HIS A 243 1.84 -5.76 8.29
N TYR A 244 0.92 -6.72 8.19
CA TYR A 244 -0.18 -6.89 9.14
C TYR A 244 0.14 -8.01 10.13
N CYS A 245 -0.17 -7.76 11.40
CA CYS A 245 -0.11 -8.74 12.48
C CYS A 245 -1.49 -8.85 13.13
N LEU A 246 -1.83 -10.00 13.67
CA LEU A 246 -3.06 -10.17 14.45
C LEU A 246 -2.85 -9.65 15.89
N ILE A 247 -3.74 -8.77 16.35
CA ILE A 247 -3.93 -8.46 17.77
C ILE A 247 -5.00 -9.42 18.30
N LYS A 248 -4.57 -10.46 19.02
CA LYS A 248 -5.47 -11.54 19.46
C LYS A 248 -6.45 -11.12 20.58
N ASP A 249 -6.09 -10.09 21.34
CA ASP A 249 -6.86 -9.54 22.45
C ASP A 249 -6.41 -8.07 22.62
N LEU A 250 -7.21 -7.15 22.09
CA LEU A 250 -6.94 -5.71 22.12
C LEU A 250 -6.95 -5.17 23.56
N ASP A 251 -7.91 -5.60 24.36
CA ASP A 251 -8.09 -5.18 25.75
C ASP A 251 -6.91 -5.57 26.64
N SER A 252 -6.40 -6.80 26.46
CA SER A 252 -5.18 -7.24 27.13
C SER A 252 -3.93 -6.58 26.54
N PHE A 253 -3.96 -6.16 25.27
CA PHE A 253 -2.84 -5.45 24.65
C PHE A 253 -2.70 -4.03 25.21
N MET A 254 -3.84 -3.36 25.43
CA MET A 254 -4.00 -2.00 25.95
C MET A 254 -4.27 -1.98 27.47
N CYS A 255 -3.75 -2.96 28.22
CA CYS A 255 -3.88 -2.96 29.67
C CYS A 255 -3.34 -1.66 30.28
N ASP A 256 -3.86 -1.28 31.44
CA ASP A 256 -3.40 -0.08 32.13
C ASP A 256 -1.94 -0.18 32.59
N ASN A 257 -1.41 0.91 33.14
CA ASN A 257 -0.04 0.99 33.65
C ASN A 257 0.26 -0.03 34.77
N ASN A 258 -0.77 -0.58 35.41
CA ASN A 258 -0.67 -1.60 36.45
C ASN A 258 -0.85 -3.03 35.88
N GLY A 259 -1.04 -3.16 34.56
CA GLY A 259 -1.23 -4.42 33.87
C GLY A 259 -2.64 -5.01 33.99
N HIS A 260 -3.62 -4.24 34.47
CA HIS A 260 -5.00 -4.68 34.54
C HIS A 260 -5.68 -4.56 33.17
N LYS A 261 -6.47 -5.57 32.80
CA LYS A 261 -7.25 -5.59 31.57
C LYS A 261 -8.30 -4.48 31.62
N GLN A 262 -8.43 -3.75 30.51
CA GLN A 262 -9.44 -2.70 30.32
C GLN A 262 -10.25 -2.96 29.07
N PHE A 263 -11.50 -2.50 29.04
CA PHE A 263 -12.33 -2.51 27.84
C PHE A 263 -11.93 -1.35 26.95
N THR A 264 -11.41 -1.62 25.75
CA THR A 264 -10.82 -0.62 24.87
C THR A 264 -11.81 -0.18 23.80
N CYS A 265 -12.01 1.13 23.67
CA CYS A 265 -12.72 1.69 22.53
C CYS A 265 -11.84 1.63 21.28
N ARG A 266 -12.29 0.97 20.22
CA ARG A 266 -11.54 0.86 18.97
C ARG A 266 -11.43 2.19 18.21
N ASN A 267 -12.40 3.09 18.36
CA ASN A 267 -12.41 4.38 17.67
C ASN A 267 -11.41 5.39 18.24
N CYS A 268 -11.12 5.35 19.54
CA CYS A 268 -10.28 6.35 20.20
C CYS A 268 -9.16 5.75 21.07
N ILE A 269 -9.10 4.42 21.19
CA ILE A 269 -8.13 3.66 21.99
C ILE A 269 -8.24 3.90 23.51
N GLN A 270 -9.25 4.64 23.96
CA GLN A 270 -9.49 4.86 25.39
C GLN A 270 -9.89 3.56 26.09
N GLY A 271 -9.23 3.26 27.21
CA GLY A 271 -9.53 2.14 28.09
C GLY A 271 -10.56 2.50 29.15
N PHE A 272 -11.48 1.57 29.42
CA PHE A 272 -12.54 1.69 30.41
C PHE A 272 -12.49 0.51 31.39
N GLN A 273 -12.79 0.76 32.66
CA GLN A 273 -12.78 -0.27 33.71
C GLN A 273 -14.01 -1.19 33.67
N ARG A 274 -15.09 -0.78 33.00
CA ARG A 274 -16.36 -1.51 32.89
C ARG A 274 -16.89 -1.43 31.47
N GLU A 275 -17.42 -2.55 30.98
CA GLU A 275 -18.03 -2.65 29.64
C GLU A 275 -19.20 -1.69 29.46
N GLU A 276 -20.06 -1.55 30.47
CA GLU A 276 -21.19 -0.60 30.44
C GLU A 276 -20.74 0.84 30.19
N THR A 277 -19.61 1.25 30.75
CA THR A 277 -19.06 2.60 30.54
C THR A 277 -18.52 2.76 29.12
N LEU A 278 -17.89 1.72 28.55
CA LEU A 278 -17.49 1.69 27.15
C LEU A 278 -18.72 1.80 26.22
N GLU A 279 -19.79 1.06 26.50
CA GLU A 279 -21.02 1.10 25.69
C GLU A 279 -21.68 2.48 25.72
N LYS A 280 -21.71 3.13 26.89
CA LYS A 280 -22.14 4.53 27.00
C LYS A 280 -21.24 5.45 26.16
N HIS A 281 -19.93 5.27 26.21
CA HIS A 281 -18.97 6.06 25.43
C HIS A 281 -19.15 5.88 23.91
N LYS A 282 -19.32 4.64 23.41
CA LYS A 282 -19.51 4.35 21.99
C LYS A 282 -20.70 5.11 21.39
N LYS A 283 -21.81 5.20 22.12
CA LYS A 283 -23.00 5.97 21.70
C LYS A 283 -22.68 7.43 21.40
N TYR A 284 -21.77 8.06 22.15
CA TYR A 284 -21.38 9.46 21.90
C TYR A 284 -20.37 9.58 20.75
N VAL A 285 -19.39 8.67 20.66
CA VAL A 285 -18.35 8.72 19.60
C VAL A 285 -18.93 8.45 18.21
N MET A 286 -19.95 7.59 18.10
CA MET A 286 -20.63 7.36 16.83
C MET A 286 -21.41 8.59 16.35
N ILE A 287 -21.98 9.38 17.27
CA ILE A 287 -22.69 10.62 16.94
C ILE A 287 -21.71 11.68 16.41
N THR A 288 -20.51 11.79 16.98
CA THR A 288 -19.52 12.79 16.52
C THR A 288 -18.94 12.47 15.14
N ASN A 289 -18.77 11.18 14.82
CA ASN A 289 -18.23 10.75 13.52
C ASN A 289 -19.22 10.85 12.35
N LEU A 290 -20.51 11.08 12.62
CA LEU A 290 -21.56 11.31 11.61
C LEU A 290 -21.80 12.80 11.31
N VAL A 291 -21.14 13.70 12.03
CA VAL A 291 -21.39 15.15 12.02
C VAL A 291 -20.20 15.95 11.45
N GLU A 292 -19.08 15.31 11.15
CA GLU A 292 -17.98 15.96 10.42
C GLU A 292 -18.17 15.79 8.89
N PRO A 293 -18.12 16.89 8.11
CA PRO A 293 -18.43 16.93 6.68
C PRO A 293 -17.38 16.28 5.77
#